data_AF-Q2LVP8-F1
#
_entry.id   AF-Q2LVP8-F1
#
_cell.length_a   1.000
_cell.length_b   1.000
_cell.length_c   1.000
_cell.angle_alpha   90.00
_cell.angle_beta   90.00
_cell.angle_gamma   90.00
#
_symmetry.space_group_name_H-M   'P 1'
#
loop_
_entity.id
_entity.type
_entity.pdbx_description
1 polymer ?
#
loop_
_entity_poly.entity_id
_entity_poly.type
_entity_poly.pdbx_seq_one_letter_code
_entity_poly.pdbx_strand_id
1 'polypeptide(L)'
;MPRRIPCPLPMRAFHGNWILSRSFRELSKKEVNEMKRFAMIIWSVALVGLFIVLQGCVTLSYRNFGRFSPDRGATEAFERYQVNPGMNYYMSGSDVHPNALLGLDKRYMLESTLWKRVEMTPDRLKELVTGMKARTSMVGQSLHGFVLLDPQGDVLGIWYSILSATTAFHMKEDNRVIIYTPDLNTYDKFEDKEWGLGL
;
A
#
# COMPACT_ATOMS: atom_id res chain seq x y z
N MET A 1 64.68 -4.14 100.18
CA MET A 1 65.06 -3.70 98.81
C MET A 1 63.98 -4.17 97.83
N PRO A 2 63.47 -3.30 96.95
CA PRO A 2 62.22 -3.51 96.21
C PRO A 2 62.47 -4.10 94.81
N ARG A 3 61.50 -4.85 94.26
CA ARG A 3 61.39 -5.07 92.81
C ARG A 3 59.98 -4.74 92.35
N ARG A 4 59.91 -3.73 91.48
CA ARG A 4 58.72 -3.23 90.79
C ARG A 4 58.26 -4.26 89.77
N ILE A 5 56.95 -4.51 89.69
CA ILE A 5 56.32 -5.25 88.60
C ILE A 5 55.76 -4.23 87.58
N PRO A 6 55.87 -4.45 86.26
CA PRO A 6 55.54 -3.44 85.24
C PRO A 6 54.07 -3.48 84.82
N CYS A 7 53.60 -2.33 84.30
CA CYS A 7 52.29 -2.09 83.71
C CYS A 7 51.94 -3.04 82.53
N PRO A 8 50.64 -3.27 82.24
CA PRO A 8 50.22 -4.00 81.06
C PRO A 8 50.23 -3.12 79.79
N LEU A 9 50.64 -3.73 78.68
CA LEU A 9 50.64 -3.16 77.32
C LEU A 9 49.22 -3.00 76.75
N PRO A 10 49.01 -2.11 75.75
CA PRO A 10 47.70 -1.86 75.18
C PRO A 10 47.24 -2.98 74.23
N MET A 11 45.93 -3.28 74.27
CA MET A 11 45.24 -4.11 73.28
C MET A 11 45.45 -3.56 71.86
N ARG A 12 45.99 -4.40 70.97
CA ARG A 12 45.91 -4.18 69.52
C ARG A 12 44.49 -4.53 69.06
N ALA A 13 43.77 -3.53 68.56
CA ALA A 13 42.55 -3.73 67.81
C ALA A 13 42.85 -4.50 66.51
N PHE A 14 42.11 -5.58 66.27
CA PHE A 14 42.12 -6.34 65.02
C PHE A 14 41.57 -5.45 63.89
N HIS A 15 42.45 -4.84 63.11
CA HIS A 15 42.13 -4.28 61.80
C HIS A 15 42.19 -5.41 60.76
N GLY A 16 41.09 -6.13 60.58
CA GLY A 16 41.06 -7.22 59.60
C GLY A 16 39.65 -7.63 59.22
N ASN A 17 38.99 -6.86 58.35
CA ASN A 17 38.13 -7.42 57.28
C ASN A 17 37.47 -6.41 56.31
N TRP A 18 37.96 -5.17 56.20
CA TRP A 18 37.33 -4.18 55.32
C TRP A 18 37.64 -4.38 53.82
N ILE A 19 38.72 -5.09 53.48
CA ILE A 19 39.18 -5.23 52.08
C ILE A 19 38.46 -6.39 51.36
N LEU A 20 38.25 -7.52 52.05
CA LEU A 20 37.56 -8.68 51.47
C LEU A 20 36.07 -8.42 51.18
N SER A 21 35.38 -7.68 52.06
CA SER A 21 33.96 -7.35 51.88
C SER A 21 33.69 -6.33 50.77
N ARG A 22 34.69 -5.52 50.38
CA ARG A 22 34.59 -4.58 49.26
C ARG A 22 34.82 -5.29 47.92
N SER A 23 35.81 -6.18 47.86
CA SER A 23 36.11 -7.00 46.68
C SER A 23 34.93 -7.92 46.31
N PHE A 24 34.33 -8.60 47.29
CA PHE A 24 33.18 -9.48 47.07
C PHE A 24 31.93 -8.73 46.57
N ARG A 25 31.72 -7.49 47.04
CA ARG A 25 30.57 -6.65 46.66
C ARG A 25 30.70 -6.10 45.24
N GLU A 26 31.92 -5.79 44.80
CA GLU A 26 32.19 -5.34 43.43
C GLU A 26 32.17 -6.51 42.42
N LEU A 27 32.59 -7.71 42.82
CA LEU A 27 32.41 -8.94 42.04
C LEU A 27 30.93 -9.26 41.83
N SER A 28 30.13 -9.21 42.89
CA SER A 28 28.67 -9.40 42.84
C SER A 28 27.97 -8.38 41.92
N LYS A 29 28.33 -7.09 42.00
CA LYS A 29 27.77 -6.06 41.10
C LYS A 29 28.13 -6.30 39.64
N LYS A 30 29.35 -6.76 39.36
CA LYS A 30 29.80 -7.08 38.00
C LYS A 30 28.96 -8.22 37.41
N GLU A 31 28.75 -9.30 38.16
CA GLU A 31 27.91 -10.42 37.72
C GLU A 31 26.46 -10.01 37.51
N VAL A 32 25.90 -9.18 38.41
CA VAL A 32 24.54 -8.65 38.27
C VAL A 32 24.41 -7.73 37.04
N ASN A 33 25.41 -6.90 36.76
CA ASN A 33 25.40 -6.03 35.57
C ASN A 33 25.55 -6.84 34.27
N GLU A 34 26.36 -7.88 34.26
CA GLU A 34 26.47 -8.79 33.12
C GLU A 34 25.16 -9.57 32.90
N MET A 35 24.51 -10.06 33.95
CA MET A 35 23.18 -10.67 33.84
C MET A 35 22.11 -9.70 33.33
N LYS A 36 22.12 -8.44 33.78
CA LYS A 36 21.23 -7.39 33.27
C LYS A 36 21.48 -7.08 31.80
N ARG A 37 22.74 -7.11 31.36
CA ARG A 37 23.12 -6.94 29.95
C ARG A 37 22.61 -8.09 29.09
N PHE A 38 22.79 -9.34 29.51
CA PHE A 38 22.24 -10.50 28.81
C PHE A 38 20.71 -10.47 28.75
N ALA A 39 20.05 -10.13 29.88
CA ALA A 39 18.60 -9.99 29.89
C ALA A 39 18.12 -8.86 28.96
N MET A 40 18.81 -7.72 28.90
CA MET A 40 18.52 -6.64 27.95
C MET A 40 18.70 -7.09 26.50
N ILE A 41 19.76 -7.84 26.19
CA ILE A 41 20.00 -8.37 24.83
C ILE A 41 18.90 -9.36 24.44
N ILE A 42 18.51 -10.27 25.34
CA ILE A 42 17.41 -11.22 25.08
C ILE A 42 16.09 -10.49 24.87
N TRP A 43 15.78 -9.49 25.71
CA TRP A 43 14.59 -8.67 25.55
C TRP A 43 14.59 -7.88 24.25
N SER A 44 15.71 -7.27 23.87
CA SER A 44 15.81 -6.52 22.61
C SER A 44 15.70 -7.43 21.39
N VAL A 45 16.30 -8.62 21.39
CA VAL A 45 16.13 -9.61 20.31
C VAL A 45 14.67 -10.09 20.22
N ALA A 46 14.01 -10.36 21.35
CA ALA A 46 12.61 -10.74 21.37
C ALA A 46 11.70 -9.62 20.82
N LEU A 47 11.99 -8.37 21.17
CA LEU A 47 11.24 -7.20 20.69
C LEU A 47 11.42 -7.01 19.18
N VAL A 48 12.65 -7.14 18.67
CA VAL A 48 12.94 -7.06 17.24
C VAL A 48 12.27 -8.22 16.48
N GLY A 49 12.30 -9.44 17.01
CA GLY A 49 11.61 -10.59 16.42
C GLY A 49 10.10 -10.37 16.32
N LEU A 50 9.48 -9.82 17.36
CA LEU A 50 8.07 -9.46 17.36
C LEU A 50 7.73 -8.41 16.30
N PHE A 51 8.57 -7.38 16.15
CA PHE A 51 8.39 -6.35 15.11
C PHE A 51 8.45 -6.94 13.69
N ILE A 52 9.34 -7.90 13.42
CA ILE A 52 9.44 -8.55 12.10
C ILE A 52 8.17 -9.34 11.77
N VAL A 53 7.61 -10.08 12.74
CA VAL A 53 6.38 -10.86 12.54
C VAL A 53 5.17 -9.95 12.26
N LEU A 54 5.08 -8.80 12.93
CA LEU A 54 3.99 -7.84 12.75
C LEU A 54 4.00 -7.17 11.35
N GLN A 55 5.16 -7.06 10.70
CA GLN A 55 5.26 -6.50 9.34
C GLN A 55 4.76 -7.48 8.26
N GLY A 56 4.75 -8.79 8.51
CA GLY A 56 4.42 -9.80 7.50
C GLY A 56 2.94 -9.83 7.06
N CYS A 57 2.01 -9.46 7.94
CA CYS A 57 0.58 -9.51 7.62
C CYS A 57 0.09 -8.33 6.76
N VAL A 58 0.70 -7.14 6.89
CA VAL A 58 0.24 -5.94 6.17
C VAL A 58 0.67 -5.99 4.69
N THR A 59 1.81 -6.61 4.38
CA THR A 59 2.32 -6.72 3.01
C THR A 59 1.51 -7.66 2.14
N LEU A 60 0.80 -8.64 2.72
CA LEU A 60 0.03 -9.62 1.96
C LEU A 60 -1.27 -9.03 1.38
N SER A 61 -1.97 -8.18 2.12
CA SER A 61 -3.24 -7.60 1.66
C SER A 61 -3.07 -6.52 0.58
N TYR A 62 -1.96 -5.76 0.61
CA TYR A 62 -1.66 -4.75 -0.42
C TYR A 62 -1.08 -5.35 -1.70
N ARG A 63 -0.59 -6.59 -1.66
CA ARG A 63 0.09 -7.25 -2.77
C ARG A 63 -0.80 -7.61 -3.95
N ASN A 64 -2.12 -7.54 -3.81
CA ASN A 64 -3.04 -7.93 -4.89
C ASN A 64 -3.62 -6.75 -5.65
N PHE A 65 -3.33 -5.50 -5.23
CA PHE A 65 -3.81 -4.32 -5.93
C PHE A 65 -2.97 -4.02 -7.16
N GLY A 66 -3.62 -3.89 -8.30
CA GLY A 66 -2.98 -3.38 -9.49
C GLY A 66 -3.02 -1.86 -9.55
N ARG A 67 -2.50 -1.29 -10.64
CA ARG A 67 -2.45 0.15 -10.84
C ARG A 67 -2.83 0.56 -12.25
N PHE A 68 -3.38 1.76 -12.38
CA PHE A 68 -3.59 2.43 -13.65
C PHE A 68 -2.33 3.25 -13.99
N SER A 69 -1.79 3.06 -15.18
CA SER A 69 -0.67 3.84 -15.68
C SER A 69 -1.11 4.61 -16.93
N PRO A 70 -1.05 5.95 -16.96
CA PRO A 70 -1.38 6.72 -18.15
C PRO A 70 -0.55 6.26 -19.34
N ASP A 71 -1.20 5.99 -20.46
CA ASP A 71 -0.54 5.44 -21.64
C ASP A 71 -1.08 6.06 -22.94
N ARG A 72 -0.15 6.56 -23.75
CA ARG A 72 -0.47 7.23 -25.01
C ARG A 72 -0.96 6.24 -26.06
N GLY A 73 -0.42 5.02 -26.08
CA GLY A 73 -0.84 3.98 -27.02
C GLY A 73 -2.26 3.51 -26.75
N ALA A 74 -2.63 3.32 -25.47
CA ALA A 74 -3.99 3.05 -25.05
C ALA A 74 -4.92 4.19 -25.47
N THR A 75 -4.52 5.45 -25.23
CA THR A 75 -5.30 6.62 -25.67
C THR A 75 -5.54 6.57 -27.18
N GLU A 76 -4.49 6.41 -27.97
CA GLU A 76 -4.58 6.35 -29.43
C GLU A 76 -5.42 5.16 -29.92
N ALA A 77 -5.38 4.02 -29.24
CA ALA A 77 -6.19 2.85 -29.60
C ALA A 77 -7.69 3.17 -29.52
N PHE A 78 -8.13 3.83 -28.44
CA PHE A 78 -9.52 4.27 -28.29
C PHE A 78 -9.88 5.37 -29.29
N GLU A 79 -9.01 6.37 -29.48
CA GLU A 79 -9.29 7.50 -30.37
C GLU A 79 -9.28 7.14 -31.85
N ARG A 80 -8.50 6.12 -32.23
CA ARG A 80 -8.47 5.55 -33.59
C ARG A 80 -9.45 4.39 -33.75
N TYR A 81 -10.29 4.13 -32.75
CA TYR A 81 -11.34 3.11 -32.76
C TYR A 81 -10.80 1.69 -33.04
N GLN A 82 -9.61 1.39 -32.54
CA GLN A 82 -8.95 0.10 -32.69
C GLN A 82 -9.50 -0.88 -31.67
N VAL A 83 -10.13 -1.94 -32.15
CA VAL A 83 -10.61 -3.05 -31.33
C VAL A 83 -9.57 -4.17 -31.36
N ASN A 84 -9.08 -4.54 -30.18
CA ASN A 84 -8.18 -5.67 -30.01
C ASN A 84 -9.00 -6.96 -29.82
N PRO A 85 -8.93 -7.93 -30.75
CA PRO A 85 -9.68 -9.18 -30.65
C PRO A 85 -9.23 -10.08 -29.48
N GLY A 86 -8.06 -9.81 -28.88
CA GLY A 86 -7.57 -10.47 -27.68
C GLY A 86 -8.21 -9.97 -26.38
N MET A 87 -9.08 -8.97 -26.44
CA MET A 87 -9.72 -8.37 -25.27
C MET A 87 -11.24 -8.56 -25.26
N ASN A 88 -11.79 -8.62 -24.06
CA ASN A 88 -13.20 -8.46 -23.76
C ASN A 88 -13.45 -7.00 -23.37
N TYR A 89 -14.47 -6.39 -23.95
CA TYR A 89 -14.77 -4.98 -23.71
C TYR A 89 -15.99 -4.79 -22.80
N TYR A 90 -15.90 -3.78 -21.97
CA TYR A 90 -16.91 -3.41 -21.00
C TYR A 90 -17.07 -1.89 -20.93
N MET A 91 -18.26 -1.45 -20.53
CA MET A 91 -18.53 -0.05 -20.26
C MET A 91 -19.28 0.12 -18.93
N SER A 92 -19.16 1.32 -18.36
CA SER A 92 -19.88 1.72 -17.15
C SER A 92 -20.52 3.09 -17.34
N GLY A 93 -21.71 3.29 -16.77
CA GLY A 93 -22.48 4.53 -16.93
C GLY A 93 -23.47 4.46 -18.10
N SER A 94 -23.66 5.58 -18.78
CA SER A 94 -24.62 5.72 -19.89
C SER A 94 -24.25 4.84 -21.10
N ASP A 95 -25.28 4.31 -21.78
CA ASP A 95 -25.13 3.52 -23.01
C ASP A 95 -24.70 4.34 -24.24
N VAL A 96 -24.76 5.67 -24.16
CA VAL A 96 -24.41 6.60 -25.24
C VAL A 96 -23.18 7.47 -24.92
N HIS A 97 -22.92 7.76 -23.65
CA HIS A 97 -21.74 8.51 -23.19
C HIS A 97 -21.21 7.92 -21.88
N PRO A 98 -20.58 6.73 -21.93
CA PRO A 98 -20.15 6.03 -20.73
C PRO A 98 -19.13 6.85 -19.92
N ASN A 99 -19.05 6.57 -18.61
CA ASN A 99 -18.06 7.20 -17.73
C ASN A 99 -16.66 6.61 -17.95
N ALA A 100 -16.62 5.32 -18.32
CA ALA A 100 -15.38 4.61 -18.65
C ALA A 100 -15.62 3.47 -19.63
N LEU A 101 -14.59 3.19 -20.44
CA LEU A 101 -14.45 1.98 -21.24
C LEU A 101 -13.28 1.15 -20.71
N LEU A 102 -13.47 -0.17 -20.67
CA LEU A 102 -12.47 -1.13 -20.23
C LEU A 102 -12.29 -2.19 -21.32
N GLY A 103 -11.05 -2.38 -21.78
CA GLY A 103 -10.63 -3.56 -22.54
C GLY A 103 -9.80 -4.46 -21.63
N LEU A 104 -10.30 -5.66 -21.33
CA LEU A 104 -9.64 -6.62 -20.46
C LEU A 104 -9.14 -7.81 -21.29
N ASP A 105 -7.88 -8.22 -21.12
CA ASP A 105 -7.34 -9.39 -21.81
C ASP A 105 -8.19 -10.64 -21.49
N LYS A 106 -8.49 -11.43 -22.54
CA LYS A 106 -9.38 -12.60 -22.46
C LYS A 106 -8.92 -13.70 -21.49
N ARG A 107 -7.65 -13.68 -21.08
CA ARG A 107 -7.10 -14.58 -20.05
C ARG A 107 -7.67 -14.31 -18.65
N TYR A 108 -8.24 -13.12 -18.42
CA TYR A 108 -8.79 -12.71 -17.13
C TYR A 108 -10.31 -12.67 -17.15
N MET A 109 -10.90 -12.95 -15.98
CA MET A 109 -12.35 -12.91 -15.77
C MET A 109 -12.72 -11.74 -14.86
N LEU A 110 -13.50 -10.79 -15.39
CA LEU A 110 -14.01 -9.67 -14.61
C LEU A 110 -15.14 -10.13 -13.67
N GLU A 111 -14.92 -9.99 -12.37
CA GLU A 111 -15.91 -10.29 -11.33
C GLU A 111 -16.57 -8.99 -10.88
N SER A 112 -17.57 -8.52 -11.65
CA SER A 112 -18.34 -7.33 -11.30
C SER A 112 -19.71 -7.34 -11.98
N THR A 113 -20.72 -6.86 -11.27
CA THR A 113 -22.09 -6.70 -11.77
C THR A 113 -22.37 -5.31 -12.34
N LEU A 114 -21.47 -4.34 -12.09
CA LEU A 114 -21.64 -2.94 -12.51
C LEU A 114 -21.11 -2.67 -13.93
N TRP A 115 -20.23 -3.54 -14.42
CA TRP A 115 -19.73 -3.47 -15.79
C TRP A 115 -20.69 -4.15 -16.75
N LYS A 116 -21.08 -3.42 -17.80
CA LYS A 116 -21.84 -3.99 -18.91
C LYS A 116 -20.86 -4.48 -19.98
N ARG A 117 -20.87 -5.78 -20.27
CA ARG A 117 -20.12 -6.34 -21.40
C ARG A 117 -20.68 -5.82 -22.71
N VAL A 118 -19.80 -5.49 -23.65
CA VAL A 118 -20.16 -4.96 -24.96
C VAL A 118 -19.44 -5.79 -26.03
N GLU A 119 -20.19 -6.27 -27.02
CA GLU A 119 -19.62 -6.77 -28.27
C GLU A 119 -19.04 -5.59 -29.04
N MET A 120 -17.73 -5.39 -28.92
CA MET A 120 -17.08 -4.20 -29.43
C MET A 120 -16.73 -4.35 -30.91
N THR A 121 -17.23 -3.42 -31.72
CA THR A 121 -16.83 -3.21 -33.12
C THR A 121 -16.20 -1.82 -33.26
N PRO A 122 -15.41 -1.55 -34.32
CA PRO A 122 -14.87 -0.21 -34.55
C PRO A 122 -15.95 0.88 -34.59
N ASP A 123 -17.11 0.61 -35.20
CA ASP A 123 -18.22 1.55 -35.26
C ASP A 123 -18.85 1.80 -33.89
N ARG A 124 -19.06 0.74 -33.09
CA ARG A 124 -19.59 0.87 -31.73
C ARG A 124 -18.62 1.62 -30.83
N LEU A 125 -17.32 1.35 -30.96
CA LEU A 125 -16.27 2.05 -30.24
C LEU A 125 -16.25 3.54 -30.61
N LYS A 126 -16.38 3.85 -31.90
CA LYS A 126 -16.48 5.22 -32.41
C LYS A 126 -17.67 5.96 -31.84
N GLU A 127 -18.84 5.34 -31.81
CA GLU A 127 -20.06 5.92 -31.23
C GLU A 127 -19.85 6.28 -29.76
N LEU A 128 -19.39 5.31 -28.96
CA LEU A 128 -19.16 5.49 -27.52
C LEU A 128 -18.11 6.57 -27.24
N VAL A 129 -16.96 6.52 -27.91
CA VAL A 129 -15.88 7.50 -27.74
C VAL A 129 -16.34 8.90 -28.16
N THR A 130 -17.15 9.02 -29.21
CA THR A 130 -17.71 10.31 -29.64
C THR A 130 -18.67 10.88 -28.60
N GLY A 131 -19.56 10.06 -28.04
CA GLY A 131 -20.46 10.48 -26.96
C GLY A 131 -19.71 10.89 -25.70
N MET A 132 -18.66 10.15 -25.33
CA MET A 132 -17.75 10.54 -24.24
C MET A 132 -17.11 11.90 -24.52
N LYS A 133 -16.53 12.11 -25.72
CA LYS A 133 -15.89 13.38 -26.10
C LYS A 133 -16.87 14.55 -26.03
N ALA A 134 -18.10 14.37 -26.51
CA ALA A 134 -19.14 15.38 -26.41
C ALA A 134 -19.42 15.75 -24.94
N ARG A 135 -19.60 14.75 -24.08
CA ARG A 135 -19.84 14.94 -22.65
C ARG A 135 -18.67 15.63 -21.95
N THR A 136 -17.43 15.21 -22.18
CA THR A 136 -16.27 15.81 -21.52
C THR A 136 -16.00 17.24 -22.00
N SER A 137 -16.31 17.54 -23.26
CA SER A 137 -16.17 18.90 -23.82
C SER A 137 -17.11 19.90 -23.13
N MET A 138 -18.32 19.48 -22.76
CA MET A 138 -19.26 20.33 -22.01
C MET A 138 -18.72 20.75 -20.64
N VAL A 139 -17.91 19.92 -20.00
CA VAL A 139 -17.40 20.17 -18.64
C VAL A 139 -15.89 20.48 -18.61
N GLY A 140 -15.31 20.83 -19.76
CA GLY A 140 -13.89 21.20 -19.88
C GLY A 140 -12.91 20.10 -19.46
N GLN A 141 -13.29 18.82 -19.58
CA GLN A 141 -12.44 17.67 -19.26
C GLN A 141 -11.89 17.01 -20.52
N SER A 142 -10.78 16.28 -20.36
CA SER A 142 -10.16 15.48 -21.41
C SER A 142 -10.21 14.00 -21.07
N LEU A 143 -10.28 13.17 -22.12
CA LEU A 143 -10.24 11.72 -22.00
C LEU A 143 -8.80 11.22 -22.14
N HIS A 144 -8.49 10.15 -21.40
CA HIS A 144 -7.16 9.58 -21.31
C HIS A 144 -7.25 8.06 -21.32
N GLY A 145 -6.31 7.45 -22.02
CA GLY A 145 -6.05 6.02 -21.99
C GLY A 145 -5.07 5.65 -20.89
N PHE A 146 -5.28 4.46 -20.32
CA PHE A 146 -4.44 3.88 -19.29
C PHE A 146 -4.20 2.41 -19.59
N VAL A 147 -3.04 1.92 -19.20
CA VAL A 147 -2.76 0.48 -19.10
C VAL A 147 -3.04 0.05 -17.66
N LEU A 148 -3.71 -1.08 -17.49
CA LEU A 148 -3.92 -1.74 -16.20
C LEU A 148 -2.75 -2.70 -15.97
N LEU A 149 -1.99 -2.45 -14.93
CA LEU A 149 -0.85 -3.28 -14.53
C LEU A 149 -1.21 -4.08 -13.30
N ASP A 150 -1.01 -5.39 -13.36
CA ASP A 150 -1.13 -6.25 -12.19
C ASP A 150 -0.02 -5.93 -11.15
N PRO A 151 -0.07 -6.54 -9.96
CA PRO A 151 0.95 -6.30 -8.93
C PRO A 151 2.39 -6.68 -9.34
N GLN A 152 2.54 -7.58 -10.33
CA GLN A 152 3.81 -8.04 -10.88
C GLN A 152 4.32 -7.10 -11.98
N GLY A 153 3.46 -6.22 -12.50
CA GLY A 153 3.75 -5.27 -13.56
C GLY A 153 3.33 -5.75 -14.95
N ASP A 154 2.63 -6.88 -15.05
CA ASP A 154 2.11 -7.40 -16.31
C ASP A 154 0.85 -6.66 -16.73
N VAL A 155 0.65 -6.55 -18.05
CA VAL A 155 -0.49 -5.84 -18.62
C VAL A 155 -1.74 -6.73 -18.57
N LEU A 156 -2.76 -6.27 -17.83
CA LEU A 156 -4.09 -6.86 -17.77
C LEU A 156 -5.02 -6.36 -18.87
N GLY A 157 -4.86 -5.11 -19.27
CA GLY A 157 -5.83 -4.45 -20.14
C GLY A 157 -5.60 -2.96 -20.30
N ILE A 158 -6.58 -2.32 -20.91
CA ILE A 158 -6.60 -0.88 -21.18
C ILE A 158 -7.89 -0.25 -20.69
N TRP A 159 -7.83 1.02 -20.34
CA TRP A 159 -8.95 1.78 -19.81
C TRP A 159 -9.01 3.16 -20.42
N TYR A 160 -10.20 3.71 -20.57
CA TYR A 160 -10.43 5.02 -21.15
C TYR A 160 -11.47 5.81 -20.35
N SER A 161 -11.07 6.95 -19.79
CA SER A 161 -11.93 7.86 -19.03
C SER A 161 -11.29 9.23 -18.85
N ILE A 162 -11.94 10.15 -18.13
CA ILE A 162 -11.26 11.32 -17.55
C ILE A 162 -10.26 10.90 -16.47
N LEU A 163 -9.26 11.74 -16.17
CA LEU A 163 -8.22 11.44 -15.16
C LEU A 163 -8.81 11.12 -13.79
N SER A 164 -9.80 11.90 -13.35
CA SER A 164 -10.39 11.75 -12.01
C SER A 164 -11.34 10.56 -11.84
N ALA A 165 -11.55 9.77 -12.90
CA ALA A 165 -12.44 8.62 -12.90
C ALA A 165 -11.69 7.28 -12.78
N THR A 166 -10.35 7.28 -12.67
CA THR A 166 -9.60 6.06 -12.34
C THR A 166 -9.97 5.57 -10.95
N THR A 167 -10.14 4.26 -10.79
CA THR A 167 -10.58 3.63 -9.54
C THR A 167 -9.49 2.72 -8.98
N ALA A 168 -9.85 1.84 -8.04
CA ALA A 168 -8.99 0.74 -7.61
C ALA A 168 -9.38 -0.57 -8.33
N PHE A 169 -8.43 -1.49 -8.41
CA PHE A 169 -8.73 -2.88 -8.73
C PHE A 169 -7.76 -3.81 -8.02
N HIS A 170 -8.20 -5.04 -7.82
CA HIS A 170 -7.36 -6.07 -7.23
C HIS A 170 -7.57 -7.43 -7.89
N MET A 171 -6.51 -8.22 -7.86
CA MET A 171 -6.46 -9.59 -8.33
C MET A 171 -7.06 -10.52 -7.29
N LYS A 172 -7.79 -11.52 -7.79
CA LYS A 172 -8.23 -12.69 -7.06
C LYS A 172 -7.52 -13.92 -7.61
N GLU A 173 -7.75 -15.05 -6.97
CA GLU A 173 -7.34 -16.36 -7.47
C GLU A 173 -7.95 -16.64 -8.85
N ASP A 174 -7.37 -17.60 -9.58
CA ASP A 174 -7.85 -18.09 -10.88
C ASP A 174 -7.97 -17.03 -11.99
N ASN A 175 -7.08 -16.03 -12.01
CA ASN A 175 -7.12 -14.91 -12.97
C ASN A 175 -8.45 -14.11 -12.92
N ARG A 176 -9.16 -14.15 -11.79
CA ARG A 176 -10.30 -13.27 -11.55
C ARG A 176 -9.79 -11.89 -11.14
N VAL A 177 -10.46 -10.85 -11.62
CA VAL A 177 -10.14 -9.46 -11.28
C VAL A 177 -11.40 -8.71 -10.88
N ILE A 178 -11.32 -7.92 -9.81
CA ILE A 178 -12.36 -6.96 -9.44
C ILE A 178 -11.86 -5.58 -9.81
N ILE A 179 -12.54 -4.93 -10.76
CA ILE A 179 -12.28 -3.56 -11.18
C ILE A 179 -13.51 -2.72 -10.82
N TYR A 180 -13.36 -1.70 -9.98
CA TYR A 180 -14.47 -0.82 -9.61
C TYR A 180 -14.79 0.16 -10.75
N THR A 181 -16.07 0.44 -10.97
CA THR A 181 -16.51 1.46 -11.93
C THR A 181 -16.32 2.85 -11.34
N PRO A 182 -16.14 3.90 -12.16
CA PRO A 182 -16.30 5.28 -11.70
C PRO A 182 -17.68 5.47 -11.06
N ASP A 183 -17.81 6.47 -10.19
CA ASP A 183 -19.09 6.83 -9.60
C ASP A 183 -20.10 7.28 -10.67
N LEU A 184 -21.39 7.09 -10.41
CA LEU A 184 -22.44 7.50 -11.37
C LEU A 184 -22.42 9.02 -11.62
N ASN A 185 -22.08 9.80 -10.61
CA ASN A 185 -21.94 11.27 -10.63
C ASN A 185 -20.53 11.74 -11.04
N THR A 186 -19.82 10.97 -11.89
CA THR A 186 -18.44 11.26 -12.33
C THR A 186 -18.25 12.71 -12.80
N TYR A 187 -19.29 13.31 -13.40
CA TYR A 187 -19.23 14.62 -14.04
C TYR A 187 -19.83 15.77 -13.22
N ASP A 188 -20.71 15.49 -12.25
CA ASP A 188 -21.49 16.51 -11.50
C ASP A 188 -20.58 17.58 -10.86
N LYS A 189 -19.45 17.15 -10.30
CA LYS A 189 -18.44 18.04 -9.69
C LYS A 189 -17.81 19.08 -10.63
N PHE A 190 -17.98 18.90 -11.94
CA PHE A 190 -17.50 19.83 -12.96
C PHE A 190 -18.62 20.69 -13.56
N GLU A 191 -19.88 20.24 -13.47
CA GLU A 191 -21.04 21.01 -13.91
C GLU A 191 -21.31 22.20 -12.98
N ASP A 192 -21.15 22.00 -11.67
CA ASP A 192 -21.34 23.06 -10.66
C ASP A 192 -20.34 24.22 -10.80
N LYS A 193 -19.19 23.98 -11.43
CA LYS A 193 -18.15 25.01 -11.61
C LYS A 193 -18.43 25.94 -12.79
N GLU A 194 -19.24 25.51 -13.76
CA GLU A 194 -19.55 26.32 -14.95
C GLU A 194 -20.57 27.43 -14.64
N TRP A 195 -21.42 27.24 -13.62
CA TRP A 195 -22.38 28.24 -13.12
C TRP A 195 -21.90 29.01 -11.88
N GLY A 196 -20.64 28.82 -11.46
CA GLY A 196 -20.05 29.37 -10.25
C GLY A 196 -19.27 30.68 -10.44
N LEU A 197 -19.69 31.57 -11.33
CA LEU A 197 -19.25 32.97 -11.33
C LEU A 197 -20.45 33.89 -11.12
N GLY A 198 -20.66 34.25 -9.86
CA GLY A 198 -21.68 35.23 -9.47
C GLY A 198 -21.77 35.49 -7.98
N LEU A 199 -20.62 35.78 -7.32
CA LEU A 199 -20.36 36.65 -6.16
C LEU A 199 -19.26 36.10 -5.24
#